data_AF-A0A848T6R3-F1
#
_entry.id   AF-A0A848T6R3-F1
#
_cell.length_a   1.000
_cell.length_b   1.000
_cell.length_c   1.000
_cell.angle_alpha   90.00
_cell.angle_beta   90.00
_cell.angle_gamma   90.00
#
_symmetry.space_group_name_H-M   'P 1'
#
loop_
_entity.id
_entity.type
_entity.pdbx_description
1 polymer ?
#
loop_
_entity_poly.entity_id
_entity_poly.type
_entity_poly.pdbx_seq_one_letter_code
_entity_poly.pdbx_strand_id
1 'polypeptide(L)'
;FSGATNAWGSLSGFQSGLEGDAAALPPELQFAAYEAGTQGRLFGWQSGWTTFYWAWWIAFSPFVGLFLARISRGRSVREFIVGCVFAPALVCFAWMTILGGTAIDLELTGGADGAIIGASNTAKLFVTLGEMISGGFLSAVTIMCVVLILTFLVTSADSGILVMNTIMSGGDQEVGNRHKIVWGVILTAVIGTLLIAGKSGGEDPMNALRNAMIIGALPFTMVMGLMCVALAKALYRDGQREKAATLAATPAE
;
A
#
# COMPACT_ATOMS: atom_id res chain seq x y z
N PHE A 1 -15.14 13.26 -23.85
CA PHE A 1 -14.15 13.50 -22.78
C PHE A 1 -14.65 14.56 -21.80
N SER A 2 -15.53 14.19 -20.87
CA SER A 2 -15.93 15.03 -19.71
C SER A 2 -15.67 14.32 -18.38
N GLY A 3 -14.87 13.25 -18.40
CA GLY A 3 -14.71 12.31 -17.29
C GLY A 3 -13.66 12.79 -16.30
N ALA A 4 -14.12 13.04 -15.07
CA ALA A 4 -13.38 13.37 -13.85
C ALA A 4 -12.62 14.72 -13.85
N THR A 5 -13.29 15.79 -13.41
CA THR A 5 -12.65 17.07 -13.03
C THR A 5 -11.95 17.00 -11.66
N ASN A 6 -12.20 15.93 -10.89
CA ASN A 6 -11.61 15.69 -9.58
C ASN A 6 -11.56 14.19 -9.28
N ALA A 7 -10.75 13.79 -8.29
CA ALA A 7 -10.50 12.39 -7.97
C ALA A 7 -11.68 11.69 -7.24
N TRP A 8 -12.65 12.45 -6.74
CA TRP A 8 -13.79 11.99 -5.95
C TRP A 8 -15.13 12.01 -6.72
N GLY A 9 -15.07 12.08 -8.05
CA GLY A 9 -16.19 11.88 -8.97
C GLY A 9 -16.74 13.17 -9.61
N SER A 10 -17.24 13.07 -10.84
CA SER A 10 -17.80 14.22 -11.58
C SER A 10 -19.30 14.44 -11.32
N LEU A 11 -19.79 15.65 -11.61
CA LEU A 11 -21.22 15.95 -11.62
C LEU A 11 -21.98 15.01 -12.58
N SER A 12 -21.44 14.79 -13.78
CA SER A 12 -22.03 13.89 -14.76
C SER A 12 -22.18 12.45 -14.25
N GLY A 13 -21.16 11.94 -13.55
CA GLY A 13 -21.19 10.61 -12.94
C GLY A 13 -22.19 10.52 -11.79
N PHE A 14 -22.31 11.58 -10.99
CA PHE A 14 -23.34 11.69 -9.95
C PHE A 14 -24.75 11.67 -10.56
N GLN A 15 -24.99 12.48 -11.59
CA GLN A 15 -26.28 12.56 -12.26
C GLN A 15 -26.67 11.24 -12.94
N SER A 16 -25.72 10.54 -13.55
CA SER A 16 -25.98 9.22 -14.14
C SER A 16 -26.35 8.14 -13.13
N GLY A 17 -26.02 8.34 -11.85
CA GLY A 17 -26.35 7.44 -10.75
C GLY A 17 -27.63 7.81 -9.99
N LEU A 18 -28.32 8.90 -10.36
CA LEU A 18 -29.60 9.26 -9.75
C LEU A 18 -30.71 8.36 -10.28
N GLU A 19 -31.57 7.88 -9.37
CA GLU A 19 -32.72 7.03 -9.69
C GLU A 19 -34.02 7.62 -9.10
N GLY A 20 -35.16 7.26 -9.69
CA GLY A 20 -36.48 7.67 -9.20
C GLY A 20 -36.68 9.19 -9.13
N ASP A 21 -37.32 9.67 -8.06
CA ASP A 21 -37.62 11.10 -7.87
C ASP A 21 -36.37 11.99 -7.82
N ALA A 22 -35.22 11.43 -7.42
CA ALA A 22 -33.96 12.16 -7.37
C ALA A 22 -33.45 12.53 -8.77
N ALA A 23 -33.69 11.66 -9.78
CA ALA A 23 -33.34 11.93 -11.17
C ALA A 23 -34.26 12.99 -11.81
N ALA A 24 -35.49 13.14 -11.30
CA ALA A 24 -36.47 14.11 -11.77
C ALA A 24 -36.29 15.52 -11.15
N LEU A 25 -35.40 15.67 -10.17
CA LEU A 25 -35.11 16.96 -9.56
C LEU A 25 -34.58 17.96 -10.60
N PRO A 26 -34.94 19.25 -10.49
CA PRO A 26 -34.34 20.30 -11.29
C PRO A 26 -32.80 20.29 -11.25
N PRO A 27 -32.11 20.62 -12.36
CA PRO A 27 -30.65 20.59 -12.44
C PRO A 27 -29.95 21.40 -11.34
N GLU A 28 -30.54 22.52 -10.91
CA GLU A 28 -30.01 23.35 -9.82
C GLU A 28 -30.03 22.63 -8.47
N LEU A 29 -31.05 21.82 -8.20
CA LEU A 29 -31.14 21.04 -6.96
C LEU A 29 -30.21 19.83 -7.02
N GLN A 30 -30.07 19.18 -8.17
CA GLN A 30 -29.08 18.12 -8.36
C GLN A 30 -27.65 18.63 -8.17
N PHE A 31 -27.35 19.83 -8.69
CA PHE A 31 -26.06 20.48 -8.52
C PHE A 31 -25.80 20.84 -7.04
N ALA A 32 -26.78 21.46 -6.37
CA ALA A 32 -26.68 21.78 -4.95
C ALA A 32 -26.47 20.51 -4.09
N ALA A 33 -27.16 19.41 -4.41
CA ALA A 33 -26.98 18.12 -3.75
C ALA A 33 -25.57 17.53 -4.01
N TYR A 34 -25.08 17.61 -5.24
CA TYR A 34 -23.71 17.23 -5.58
C TYR A 34 -22.72 18.06 -4.75
N GLU A 35 -22.82 19.39 -4.74
CA GLU A 35 -21.93 20.26 -3.98
C GLU A 35 -21.94 19.96 -2.48
N ALA A 36 -23.13 19.78 -1.89
CA ALA A 36 -23.29 19.44 -0.48
C ALA A 36 -22.58 18.13 -0.09
N GLY A 37 -22.57 17.14 -1.00
CA GLY A 37 -21.90 15.85 -0.79
C GLY A 37 -20.37 15.87 -0.99
N THR A 38 -19.77 17.00 -1.40
CA THR A 38 -18.36 17.07 -1.79
C THR A 38 -17.41 16.63 -0.68
N GLN A 39 -17.64 17.10 0.55
CA GLN A 39 -16.78 16.73 1.69
C GLN A 39 -16.83 15.23 2.00
N GLY A 40 -18.02 14.62 1.92
CA GLY A 40 -18.19 13.18 2.11
C GLY A 40 -17.48 12.35 1.03
N ARG A 41 -17.60 12.76 -0.24
CA ARG A 41 -16.91 12.07 -1.35
C ARG A 41 -15.39 12.24 -1.27
N LEU A 42 -14.91 13.43 -0.93
CA LEU A 42 -13.48 13.68 -0.71
C LEU A 42 -12.93 12.82 0.43
N PHE A 43 -13.64 12.77 1.57
CA PHE A 43 -13.25 11.92 2.70
C PHE A 43 -13.22 10.43 2.31
N GLY A 44 -14.25 9.94 1.62
CA GLY A 44 -14.29 8.56 1.14
C GLY A 44 -13.12 8.22 0.22
N TRP A 45 -12.79 9.11 -0.72
CA TRP A 45 -11.63 8.96 -1.60
C TRP A 45 -10.31 8.95 -0.82
N GLN A 46 -10.09 9.92 0.09
CA GLN A 46 -8.87 9.97 0.90
C GLN A 46 -8.72 8.74 1.80
N SER A 47 -9.81 8.29 2.41
CA SER A 47 -9.83 7.10 3.25
C SER A 47 -9.48 5.84 2.46
N GLY A 48 -10.09 5.66 1.29
CA GLY A 48 -9.87 4.50 0.43
C GLY A 48 -8.48 4.43 -0.23
N TRP A 49 -7.80 5.57 -0.38
CA TRP A 49 -6.50 5.66 -1.06
C TRP A 49 -5.39 6.16 -0.14
N THR A 50 -5.31 7.47 0.08
CA THR A 50 -4.18 8.10 0.77
C THR A 50 -4.01 7.60 2.19
N THR A 51 -5.07 7.65 3.00
CA THR A 51 -5.05 7.22 4.41
C THR A 51 -4.79 5.72 4.51
N PHE A 52 -5.43 4.91 3.65
CA PHE A 52 -5.18 3.49 3.57
C PHE A 52 -3.70 3.17 3.26
N TYR A 53 -3.10 3.81 2.25
CA TYR A 53 -1.69 3.57 1.93
C TYR A 53 -0.75 4.02 3.05
N TRP A 54 -1.01 5.16 3.70
CA TRP A 54 -0.24 5.54 4.89
C TRP A 54 -0.31 4.48 5.98
N ALA A 55 -1.52 4.00 6.31
CA ALA A 55 -1.70 2.94 7.29
C ALA A 55 -0.98 1.66 6.90
N TRP A 56 -1.05 1.27 5.62
CA TRP A 56 -0.34 0.12 5.08
C TRP A 56 1.18 0.27 5.28
N TRP A 57 1.77 1.37 4.80
CA TRP A 57 3.22 1.58 4.89
C TRP A 57 3.71 1.61 6.34
N ILE A 58 2.93 2.21 7.25
CA ILE A 58 3.22 2.24 8.68
C ILE A 58 3.21 0.82 9.26
N ALA A 59 2.18 0.01 8.95
CA ALA A 59 2.08 -1.38 9.40
C ALA A 59 3.23 -2.27 8.85
N PHE A 60 3.72 -1.98 7.64
CA PHE A 60 4.84 -2.71 7.02
C PHE A 60 6.22 -2.22 7.47
N SER A 61 6.32 -1.02 8.06
CA SER A 61 7.61 -0.41 8.39
C SER A 61 8.53 -1.24 9.29
N PRO A 62 8.06 -2.02 10.30
CA PRO A 62 8.97 -2.84 11.12
C PRO A 62 9.64 -3.94 10.30
N PHE A 63 8.88 -4.56 9.41
CA PHE A 63 9.34 -5.62 8.53
C PHE A 63 10.39 -5.09 7.55
N VAL A 64 10.04 -4.03 6.83
CA VAL A 64 10.92 -3.41 5.82
C VAL A 64 12.17 -2.84 6.48
N GLY A 65 12.03 -2.18 7.64
CA GLY A 65 13.15 -1.60 8.37
C GLY A 65 14.19 -2.63 8.79
N LEU A 66 13.76 -3.78 9.33
CA LEU A 66 14.68 -4.86 9.71
C LEU A 66 15.39 -5.47 8.50
N PHE A 67 14.66 -5.67 7.40
CA PHE A 67 15.25 -6.17 6.15
C PHE A 67 16.32 -5.20 5.61
N LEU A 68 15.96 -3.91 5.48
CA LEU A 68 16.87 -2.87 4.99
C LEU A 68 18.10 -2.74 5.91
N ALA A 69 17.94 -2.82 7.23
CA ALA A 69 19.05 -2.79 8.16
C ALA A 69 20.03 -3.97 7.97
N ARG A 70 19.52 -5.18 7.73
CA ARG A 70 20.36 -6.39 7.54
C ARG A 70 21.20 -6.32 6.28
N ILE A 71 20.62 -5.89 5.16
CA ILE A 71 21.34 -5.82 3.88
C ILE A 71 22.24 -4.58 3.74
N SER A 72 22.11 -3.62 4.65
CA SER A 72 22.85 -2.34 4.61
C SER A 72 24.04 -2.28 5.59
N ARG A 73 24.47 -3.41 6.13
CA ARG A 73 25.62 -3.47 7.05
C ARG A 73 26.87 -2.92 6.36
N GLY A 74 27.51 -1.93 7.00
CA GLY A 74 28.73 -1.29 6.49
C GLY A 74 28.52 -0.13 5.52
N ARG A 75 27.26 0.26 5.25
CA ARG A 75 26.94 1.47 4.46
C ARG A 75 26.89 2.71 5.36
N SER A 76 27.25 3.87 4.81
CA SER A 76 27.00 5.15 5.48
C SER A 76 25.49 5.44 5.55
N VAL A 77 25.09 6.25 6.54
CA VAL A 77 23.67 6.68 6.68
C VAL A 77 23.17 7.38 5.42
N ARG A 78 24.04 8.14 4.73
CA ARG A 78 23.68 8.84 3.49
C ARG A 78 23.41 7.86 2.34
N GLU A 79 24.31 6.90 2.12
CA GLU A 79 24.12 5.87 1.09
C GLU A 79 22.88 5.03 1.36
N PHE A 80 22.64 4.69 2.64
CA PHE A 80 21.44 4.00 3.07
C PHE A 80 20.16 4.77 2.69
N ILE A 81 20.06 6.05 3.07
CA ILE A 81 18.88 6.87 2.80
C ILE A 81 18.65 7.01 1.29
N VAL A 82 19.70 7.36 0.53
CA VAL A 82 19.58 7.55 -0.92
C VAL A 82 19.18 6.24 -1.60
N GLY A 83 19.83 5.13 -1.25
CA GLY A 83 19.51 3.82 -1.82
C GLY A 83 18.08 3.38 -1.51
N CYS A 84 17.64 3.53 -0.26
CA CYS A 84 16.31 3.10 0.18
C CYS A 84 15.17 3.98 -0.35
N VAL A 85 15.43 5.25 -0.66
CA VAL A 85 14.42 6.15 -1.20
C VAL A 85 14.33 6.04 -2.72
N PHE A 86 15.46 6.18 -3.42
CA PHE A 86 15.43 6.31 -4.88
C PHE A 86 15.27 4.98 -5.60
N ALA A 87 15.92 3.90 -5.16
CA ALA A 87 15.85 2.64 -5.89
C ALA A 87 14.42 2.07 -5.94
N PRO A 88 13.66 1.99 -4.83
CA PRO A 88 12.27 1.55 -4.87
C PRO A 88 11.36 2.54 -5.61
N ALA A 89 11.57 3.85 -5.44
CA ALA A 89 10.77 4.87 -6.12
C ALA A 89 10.88 4.76 -7.65
N LEU A 90 12.08 4.51 -8.18
CA LEU A 90 12.30 4.33 -9.62
C LEU A 90 11.61 3.07 -10.15
N VAL A 91 11.64 1.96 -9.39
CA VAL A 91 10.94 0.73 -9.76
C VAL A 91 9.42 0.96 -9.77
N CYS A 92 8.88 1.60 -8.72
CA CYS A 92 7.46 1.96 -8.67
C CYS A 92 7.07 2.92 -9.82
N PHE A 93 7.91 3.91 -10.11
CA PHE A 93 7.70 4.84 -11.22
C PHE A 93 7.63 4.09 -12.54
N ALA A 94 8.64 3.26 -12.85
CA ALA A 94 8.67 2.46 -14.07
C ALA A 94 7.43 1.55 -14.18
N TRP A 95 7.05 0.87 -13.10
CA TRP A 95 5.88 -0.01 -13.08
C TRP A 95 4.57 0.74 -13.35
N MET A 96 4.36 1.87 -12.67
CA MET A 96 3.16 2.70 -12.84
C MET A 96 3.10 3.34 -14.23
N THR A 97 4.23 3.82 -14.75
CA THR A 97 4.30 4.41 -16.09
C THR A 97 4.08 3.37 -17.18
N ILE A 98 4.69 2.19 -17.07
CA ILE A 98 4.55 1.15 -18.09
C ILE A 98 3.15 0.56 -18.05
N LEU A 99 2.71 -0.02 -16.93
CA LEU A 99 1.41 -0.72 -16.90
C LEU A 99 0.23 0.23 -16.71
N GLY A 100 0.34 1.16 -15.76
CA GLY A 100 -0.73 2.14 -15.52
C GLY A 100 -0.89 3.12 -16.69
N GLY A 101 0.23 3.59 -17.26
CA GLY A 101 0.20 4.43 -18.45
C GLY A 101 -0.40 3.71 -19.66
N THR A 102 -0.05 2.44 -19.89
CA THR A 102 -0.65 1.65 -20.97
C THR A 102 -2.15 1.44 -20.77
N ALA A 103 -2.60 1.12 -19.54
CA ALA A 103 -4.01 0.96 -19.23
C ALA A 103 -4.81 2.26 -19.49
N ILE A 104 -4.24 3.41 -19.14
CA ILE A 104 -4.84 4.72 -19.41
C ILE A 104 -4.89 4.99 -20.92
N ASP A 105 -3.79 4.74 -21.64
CA ASP A 105 -3.72 4.97 -23.09
C ASP A 105 -4.74 4.13 -23.86
N LEU A 106 -4.87 2.84 -23.52
CA LEU A 106 -5.86 1.94 -24.14
C LEU A 106 -7.31 2.42 -23.92
N GLU A 107 -7.63 2.98 -22.77
CA GLU A 107 -8.96 3.53 -22.50
C GLU A 107 -9.18 4.86 -23.23
N LEU A 108 -8.19 5.77 -23.21
CA LEU A 108 -8.32 7.08 -23.85
C LEU A 108 -8.36 7.00 -25.38
N THR A 109 -7.66 6.04 -25.98
CA THR A 109 -7.68 5.81 -27.43
C THR A 109 -8.90 5.02 -27.90
N GLY A 110 -9.71 4.49 -26.98
CA GLY A 110 -10.87 3.65 -27.28
C GLY A 110 -10.51 2.19 -27.59
N GLY A 111 -9.25 1.78 -27.43
CA GLY A 111 -8.81 0.39 -27.63
C GLY A 111 -9.41 -0.60 -26.64
N ALA A 112 -9.69 -0.17 -25.41
CA ALA A 112 -10.31 -0.99 -24.36
C ALA A 112 -11.83 -0.79 -24.23
N ASP A 113 -12.41 0.24 -24.86
CA ASP A 113 -13.86 0.57 -24.84
C ASP A 113 -14.53 0.46 -23.44
N GLY A 114 -13.86 0.96 -22.39
CA GLY A 114 -14.36 0.91 -21.01
C GLY A 114 -14.17 -0.42 -20.28
N ALA A 115 -13.59 -1.44 -20.92
CA ALA A 115 -13.37 -2.75 -20.31
C ALA A 115 -12.45 -2.69 -19.08
N ILE A 116 -11.39 -1.88 -19.12
CA ILE A 116 -10.44 -1.73 -18.01
C ILE A 116 -11.07 -0.89 -16.89
N ILE A 117 -11.82 0.16 -17.23
CA ILE A 117 -12.55 1.00 -16.27
C ILE A 117 -13.59 0.16 -15.53
N GLY A 118 -14.39 -0.63 -16.25
CA GLY A 118 -15.45 -1.49 -15.73
C GLY A 118 -14.97 -2.72 -14.97
N ALA A 119 -13.71 -3.12 -15.11
CA ALA A 119 -13.14 -4.23 -14.37
C ALA A 119 -12.97 -3.91 -12.87
N SER A 120 -13.17 -4.94 -12.03
CA SER A 120 -12.85 -4.84 -10.60
C SER A 120 -11.37 -4.56 -10.39
N ASN A 121 -11.01 -3.88 -9.28
CA ASN A 121 -9.62 -3.52 -8.99
C ASN A 121 -8.66 -4.73 -9.02
N THR A 122 -9.13 -5.92 -8.64
CA THR A 122 -8.34 -7.16 -8.68
C THR A 122 -8.18 -7.74 -10.09
N ALA A 123 -9.08 -7.41 -11.03
CA ALA A 123 -9.07 -7.90 -12.40
C ALA A 123 -8.38 -6.95 -13.40
N LYS A 124 -8.24 -5.65 -13.07
CA LYS A 124 -7.71 -4.62 -13.99
C LYS A 124 -6.38 -4.99 -14.66
N LEU A 125 -5.45 -5.62 -13.94
CA LEU A 125 -4.18 -6.08 -14.52
C LEU A 125 -4.42 -7.09 -15.65
N PHE A 126 -5.24 -8.11 -15.40
CA PHE A 126 -5.49 -9.17 -16.36
C PHE A 126 -6.32 -8.70 -17.55
N VAL A 127 -7.29 -7.81 -17.31
CA VAL A 127 -8.07 -7.18 -18.39
C VAL A 127 -7.17 -6.33 -19.27
N THR A 128 -6.30 -5.50 -18.68
CA THR A 128 -5.32 -4.70 -19.43
C THR A 128 -4.42 -5.59 -20.30
N LEU A 129 -3.93 -6.70 -19.74
CA LEU A 129 -3.13 -7.67 -20.51
C LEU A 129 -3.94 -8.29 -21.65
N GLY A 130 -5.22 -8.58 -21.46
CA GLY A 130 -6.12 -9.10 -22.49
C GLY A 130 -6.34 -8.13 -23.66
N GLU A 131 -6.32 -6.82 -23.39
CA GLU A 131 -6.37 -5.78 -24.43
C GLU A 131 -5.04 -5.60 -25.18
N MET A 132 -3.91 -5.97 -24.55
CA MET A 132 -2.57 -5.80 -25.14
C MET A 132 -2.11 -7.01 -25.96
N ILE A 133 -2.42 -8.22 -25.48
CA ILE A 133 -1.88 -9.47 -26.01
C ILE A 133 -2.96 -10.54 -26.06
N SER A 134 -2.85 -11.47 -27.02
CA SER A 134 -3.85 -12.51 -27.24
C SER A 134 -3.24 -13.90 -27.43
N GLY A 135 -4.10 -14.93 -27.43
CA GLY A 135 -3.71 -16.31 -27.70
C GLY A 135 -2.82 -16.94 -26.63
N GLY A 136 -1.96 -17.87 -27.05
CA GLY A 136 -1.11 -18.65 -26.13
C GLY A 136 -0.13 -17.81 -25.30
N PHE A 137 0.28 -16.64 -25.81
CA PHE A 137 1.17 -15.74 -25.09
C PHE A 137 0.46 -15.07 -23.89
N LEU A 138 -0.79 -14.63 -24.06
CA LEU A 138 -1.62 -14.11 -22.96
C LEU A 138 -1.78 -15.15 -21.84
N SER A 139 -2.08 -16.40 -22.21
CA SER A 139 -2.22 -17.49 -21.23
C SER A 139 -0.93 -17.72 -20.45
N ALA A 140 0.23 -17.72 -21.12
CA ALA A 140 1.52 -17.88 -20.48
C ALA A 140 1.84 -16.74 -19.51
N VAL A 141 1.62 -15.48 -19.92
CA VAL A 141 1.84 -14.30 -19.07
C VAL A 141 0.87 -14.28 -17.89
N THR A 142 -0.40 -14.64 -18.10
CA THR A 142 -1.40 -14.72 -17.04
C THR A 142 -1.01 -15.75 -15.98
N ILE A 143 -0.59 -16.95 -16.41
CA ILE A 143 -0.10 -17.99 -15.50
C ILE A 143 1.13 -17.50 -14.74
N MET A 144 2.08 -16.86 -15.43
CA MET A 144 3.25 -16.26 -14.81
C MET A 144 2.86 -15.23 -13.74
N CYS A 145 1.94 -14.31 -14.04
CA CYS A 145 1.45 -13.33 -13.07
C CYS A 145 0.83 -13.99 -11.84
N VAL A 146 0.00 -15.02 -12.02
CA VAL A 146 -0.60 -15.76 -10.90
C VAL A 146 0.46 -16.43 -10.03
N VAL A 147 1.46 -17.09 -10.65
CA VAL A 147 2.57 -17.72 -9.92
C VAL A 147 3.40 -16.68 -9.16
N LEU A 148 3.67 -15.52 -9.76
CA LEU A 148 4.39 -14.43 -9.10
C LEU A 148 3.60 -13.87 -7.92
N ILE A 149 2.30 -13.63 -8.07
CA ILE A 149 1.42 -13.16 -6.99
C ILE A 149 1.40 -14.17 -5.84
N LEU A 150 1.27 -15.47 -6.13
CA LEU A 150 1.30 -16.52 -5.12
C LEU A 150 2.65 -16.61 -4.41
N THR A 151 3.74 -16.49 -5.16
CA THR A 151 5.09 -16.51 -4.60
C THR A 151 5.31 -15.30 -3.70
N PHE A 152 4.94 -14.10 -4.14
CA PHE A 152 5.00 -12.89 -3.31
C PHE A 152 4.16 -13.01 -2.05
N LEU A 153 2.95 -13.58 -2.15
CA LEU A 153 2.09 -13.80 -1.00
C LEU A 153 2.76 -14.74 0.02
N VAL A 154 3.25 -15.90 -0.43
CA VAL A 154 3.88 -16.90 0.44
C VAL A 154 5.17 -16.37 1.06
N THR A 155 6.06 -15.76 0.27
CA THR A 155 7.32 -15.20 0.77
C THR A 155 7.09 -14.04 1.73
N SER A 156 6.10 -13.18 1.47
CA SER A 156 5.75 -12.07 2.38
C SER A 156 5.16 -12.59 3.69
N ALA A 157 4.30 -13.60 3.64
CA ALA A 157 3.73 -14.20 4.83
C ALA A 157 4.80 -14.87 5.71
N ASP A 158 5.69 -15.67 5.12
CA ASP A 158 6.79 -16.32 5.85
C ASP A 158 7.72 -15.29 6.51
N SER A 159 8.10 -14.25 5.76
CA SER A 159 8.98 -13.20 6.27
C SER A 159 8.30 -12.36 7.37
N GLY A 160 6.98 -12.12 7.26
CA GLY A 160 6.19 -11.44 8.28
C GLY A 160 6.09 -12.25 9.59
N ILE A 161 5.82 -13.56 9.49
CA ILE A 161 5.78 -14.47 10.65
C ILE A 161 7.15 -14.53 11.33
N LEU A 162 8.25 -14.55 10.56
CA LEU A 162 9.60 -14.53 11.12
C LEU A 162 9.85 -13.26 11.95
N VAL A 163 9.51 -12.07 11.43
CA VAL A 163 9.72 -10.81 12.14
C VAL A 163 8.84 -10.71 13.38
N MET A 164 7.57 -11.09 13.28
CA MET A 164 6.67 -11.15 14.43
C MET A 164 7.24 -12.02 15.54
N ASN A 165 7.73 -13.21 15.18
CA ASN A 165 8.36 -14.14 16.11
C ASN A 165 9.62 -13.55 16.75
N THR A 166 10.52 -12.94 15.96
CA THR A 166 11.71 -12.28 16.49
C THR A 166 11.36 -11.18 17.49
N ILE A 167 10.32 -10.38 17.23
CA ILE A 167 9.88 -9.33 18.14
C ILE A 167 9.34 -9.94 19.44
N MET A 168 8.49 -10.98 19.36
CA MET A 168 7.88 -11.62 20.52
C MET A 168 8.87 -12.43 21.36
N SER A 169 9.95 -12.92 20.74
CA SER A 169 11.05 -13.62 21.42
C SER A 169 12.15 -12.68 21.94
N GLY A 170 11.93 -11.37 21.93
CA GLY A 170 12.90 -10.39 22.45
C GLY A 170 14.17 -10.24 21.60
N GLY A 171 14.12 -10.63 20.32
CA GLY A 171 15.25 -10.55 19.38
C GLY A 171 15.86 -11.89 19.01
N ASP A 172 15.43 -13.00 19.61
CA ASP A 172 15.92 -14.34 19.29
C ASP A 172 15.59 -14.72 17.83
N GLN A 173 16.56 -15.32 17.17
CA GLN A 173 16.47 -15.75 15.76
C GLN A 173 16.05 -17.22 15.63
N GLU A 174 16.19 -18.03 16.68
CA GLU A 174 15.86 -19.45 16.67
C GLU A 174 14.44 -19.71 17.19
N VAL A 175 13.44 -19.32 16.41
CA VAL A 175 12.04 -19.57 16.79
C VAL A 175 11.55 -20.87 16.16
N GLY A 176 11.16 -21.82 17.02
CA GLY A 176 10.75 -23.17 16.62
C GLY A 176 9.56 -23.20 15.65
N ASN A 177 9.55 -24.18 14.74
CA ASN A 177 8.56 -24.31 13.66
C ASN A 177 7.09 -24.36 14.13
N ARG A 178 6.84 -24.82 15.36
CA ARG A 178 5.50 -24.85 15.96
C ARG A 178 4.89 -23.45 16.10
N HIS A 179 5.71 -22.46 16.47
CA HIS A 179 5.23 -21.09 16.66
C HIS A 179 4.85 -20.44 15.33
N LYS A 180 5.62 -20.71 14.26
CA LYS A 180 5.32 -20.27 12.89
C LYS A 180 3.97 -20.80 12.40
N ILE A 181 3.69 -22.09 12.63
CA ILE A 181 2.43 -22.73 12.21
C ILE A 181 1.24 -22.12 12.97
N VAL A 182 1.35 -21.95 14.29
CA VAL A 182 0.28 -21.36 15.11
C VAL A 182 -0.06 -19.95 14.64
N TRP A 183 0.94 -19.09 14.43
CA TRP A 183 0.70 -17.74 13.92
C TRP A 183 0.17 -17.72 12.48
N GLY A 184 0.64 -18.62 11.61
CA GLY A 184 0.11 -18.77 10.26
C GLY A 184 -1.39 -19.11 10.26
N VAL A 185 -1.82 -20.01 11.14
CA VAL A 185 -3.24 -20.37 11.30
C VAL A 185 -4.06 -19.20 11.85
N ILE A 186 -3.56 -18.51 12.89
CA ILE A 186 -4.24 -17.34 13.47
C ILE A 186 -4.40 -16.23 12.42
N LEU A 187 -3.34 -15.91 11.67
CA LEU A 187 -3.38 -14.89 10.61
C LEU A 187 -4.40 -15.27 9.53
N THR A 188 -4.38 -16.53 9.09
CA THR A 188 -5.34 -17.03 8.08
C THR A 188 -6.79 -16.94 8.59
N ALA A 189 -7.03 -17.28 9.85
CA ALA A 189 -8.34 -17.17 10.47
C ALA A 189 -8.83 -15.72 10.58
N VAL A 190 -7.94 -14.78 10.95
CA VAL A 190 -8.26 -13.34 11.02
C VAL A 190 -8.59 -12.81 9.63
N ILE A 191 -7.77 -13.12 8.61
CA ILE A 191 -8.02 -12.70 7.22
C ILE A 191 -9.36 -13.25 6.73
N GLY A 192 -9.61 -14.56 6.93
CA GLY A 192 -10.86 -15.20 6.55
C GLY A 192 -12.07 -14.54 7.23
N THR A 193 -11.97 -14.26 8.53
CA THR A 193 -13.03 -13.58 9.29
C THR A 193 -13.31 -12.19 8.75
N LEU A 194 -12.26 -11.38 8.48
CA LEU A 194 -12.41 -10.03 7.95
C LEU A 194 -13.00 -10.02 6.54
N LEU A 195 -12.61 -10.96 5.67
CA LEU A 195 -13.19 -11.10 4.34
C LEU A 195 -14.67 -11.48 4.38
N ILE A 196 -15.06 -12.38 5.31
CA ILE A 196 -16.47 -12.76 5.51
C ILE A 196 -17.26 -11.59 6.08
N ALA A 197 -16.72 -10.89 7.09
CA ALA A 197 -17.35 -9.74 7.72
C ALA A 197 -17.60 -8.60 6.71
N GLY A 198 -16.63 -8.32 5.83
CA GLY A 198 -16.77 -7.33 4.76
C GLY A 198 -17.87 -7.68 3.75
N LYS A 199 -18.14 -8.98 3.54
CA LYS A 199 -19.15 -9.46 2.59
C LYS A 199 -20.59 -9.27 3.10
N SER A 200 -20.78 -9.10 4.41
CA SER A 200 -22.11 -9.11 5.05
C SER A 200 -22.97 -7.86 4.77
N GLY A 201 -22.43 -6.84 4.08
CA GLY A 201 -23.14 -5.60 3.73
C GLY A 201 -23.35 -5.35 2.23
N GLY A 202 -23.02 -6.32 1.36
CA GLY A 202 -22.99 -6.11 -0.10
C GLY A 202 -21.82 -5.24 -0.58
N GLU A 203 -20.90 -4.88 0.31
CA GLU A 203 -19.73 -4.04 0.04
C GLU A 203 -18.49 -4.84 -0.39
N ASP A 204 -17.46 -4.13 -0.89
CA ASP A 204 -16.13 -4.66 -1.21
C ASP A 204 -15.60 -5.49 -0.01
N PRO A 205 -15.32 -6.80 -0.17
CA PRO A 205 -14.79 -7.66 0.90
C PRO A 205 -13.52 -7.10 1.55
N MET A 206 -12.81 -6.21 0.85
CA MET A 206 -11.61 -5.57 1.32
C MET A 206 -11.87 -4.42 2.32
N ASN A 207 -13.09 -3.89 2.43
CA ASN A 207 -13.40 -2.74 3.29
C ASN A 207 -13.09 -3.03 4.76
N ALA A 208 -13.52 -4.18 5.27
CA ALA A 208 -13.22 -4.60 6.65
C ALA A 208 -11.71 -4.73 6.88
N LEU A 209 -10.98 -5.27 5.90
CA LEU A 209 -9.52 -5.41 5.98
C LEU A 209 -8.80 -4.04 5.98
N ARG A 210 -9.22 -3.12 5.11
CA ARG A 210 -8.69 -1.74 5.05
C ARG A 210 -8.93 -1.00 6.37
N ASN A 211 -10.14 -1.08 6.92
CA ASN A 211 -10.49 -0.41 8.17
C ASN A 211 -9.69 -0.98 9.35
N ALA A 212 -9.58 -2.31 9.47
CA ALA A 212 -8.78 -2.94 10.51
C ALA A 212 -7.30 -2.50 10.44
N MET A 213 -6.75 -2.38 9.23
CA MET A 213 -5.39 -1.88 9.01
C MET A 213 -5.22 -0.42 9.46
N ILE A 214 -6.15 0.47 9.10
CA ILE A 214 -6.11 1.88 9.52
C ILE A 214 -6.15 2.00 11.05
N ILE A 215 -7.05 1.26 11.69
CA ILE A 215 -7.17 1.24 13.15
C ILE A 215 -5.87 0.73 13.79
N GLY A 216 -5.27 -0.34 13.26
CA GLY A 216 -4.03 -0.92 13.77
C GLY A 216 -2.80 -0.03 13.56
N ALA A 217 -2.74 0.73 12.46
CA ALA A 217 -1.61 1.61 12.16
C ALA A 217 -1.58 2.85 13.06
N LEU A 218 -2.74 3.36 13.49
CA LEU A 218 -2.85 4.58 14.28
C LEU A 218 -1.98 4.59 15.56
N PRO A 219 -2.05 3.60 16.47
CA PRO A 219 -1.16 3.56 17.64
C PRO A 219 0.30 3.37 17.26
N PHE A 220 0.58 2.64 16.17
CA PHE A 220 1.95 2.41 15.71
C PHE A 220 2.61 3.68 15.18
N THR A 221 1.85 4.61 14.60
CA THR A 221 2.33 5.94 14.21
C THR A 221 2.97 6.68 15.39
N MET A 222 2.39 6.58 16.60
CA MET A 222 2.97 7.19 17.80
C MET A 222 4.32 6.55 18.16
N VAL A 223 4.42 5.23 18.02
CA VAL A 223 5.68 4.48 18.22
C VAL A 223 6.73 4.93 17.22
N MET A 224 6.38 5.08 15.94
CA MET A 224 7.30 5.61 14.92
C MET A 224 7.78 7.03 15.25
N GLY A 225 6.90 7.89 15.76
CA GLY A 225 7.29 9.22 16.24
C GLY A 225 8.34 9.15 17.35
N LEU A 226 8.16 8.27 18.33
CA LEU A 226 9.15 8.03 19.38
C LEU A 226 10.46 7.44 18.84
N MET A 227 10.40 6.58 17.83
CA MET A 227 11.58 6.03 17.16
C MET A 227 12.39 7.11 16.44
N CYS A 228 11.74 8.09 15.80
CA CYS A 228 12.41 9.25 15.20
C CYS A 228 13.18 10.06 16.25
N VAL A 229 12.55 10.31 17.42
CA VAL A 229 13.20 11.02 18.54
C VAL A 229 14.38 10.21 19.09
N ALA A 230 14.21 8.89 19.26
CA ALA A 230 15.26 8.00 19.72
C ALA A 230 16.46 7.96 18.76
N LEU A 231 16.21 7.90 17.45
CA LEU A 231 17.24 7.91 16.41
C LEU A 231 17.99 9.25 16.39
N ALA A 232 17.28 10.37 16.45
CA ALA A 232 17.91 11.70 16.50
C ALA A 232 18.82 11.84 17.72
N LYS A 233 18.36 11.36 18.89
CA LYS A 233 19.16 11.34 20.12
C LYS A 233 20.39 10.43 20.01
N ALA A 234 20.25 9.27 19.37
CA ALA A 234 21.36 8.34 19.15
C ALA A 234 22.43 8.96 18.25
N LEU A 235 22.03 9.50 17.09
CA LEU A 235 22.94 10.16 16.14
C LEU A 235 23.67 11.36 16.76
N TYR A 236 22.95 12.17 17.56
CA TYR A 236 23.56 13.29 18.28
C TYR A 236 24.63 12.81 19.26
N ARG A 237 24.32 11.77 20.04
CA ARG A 237 25.26 11.21 21.03
C ARG A 237 26.48 10.57 20.37
N ASP A 238 26.30 9.88 19.25
CA ASP A 238 27.42 9.28 18.52
C ASP A 238 28.33 10.35 17.91
N GLY A 239 27.76 11.44 17.35
CA GLY A 239 28.56 12.57 16.89
C GLY A 239 29.36 13.27 18.01
N GLN A 240 28.82 13.31 19.24
CA GLN A 240 29.58 13.82 20.40
C GLN A 240 30.71 12.87 20.82
N ARG A 241 30.47 11.55 20.79
CA ARG A 241 31.49 10.53 21.08
C ARG A 241 32.64 10.56 20.08
N GLU A 242 32.32 10.71 18.80
CA GLU A 242 33.31 10.81 17.73
C GLU A 242 34.20 12.04 17.94
N LYS A 243 33.61 13.22 18.18
CA LYS A 243 34.37 14.45 18.49
C LYS A 243 35.28 14.30 19.70
N ALA A 244 34.78 13.69 20.78
CA ALA A 244 35.57 13.45 21.99
C ALA A 244 36.74 12.50 21.72
N ALA A 245 36.54 11.45 20.92
CA ALA A 245 37.59 10.52 20.52
C ALA A 245 38.66 11.21 19.64
N THR A 246 38.26 12.07 18.70
CA THR A 246 39.20 12.85 17.87
C THR A 246 40.07 13.79 18.72
N LEU A 247 39.45 14.50 19.68
CA LEU A 247 40.16 15.39 20.59
C LEU A 247 41.17 14.63 21.47
N ALA A 248 40.82 13.44 21.96
CA ALA A 248 41.71 12.61 22.76
C ALA A 248 42.88 11.99 21.97
N ALA A 249 42.72 11.80 20.65
CA ALA A 249 43.72 11.23 19.76
C ALA A 249 44.72 12.25 19.19
N THR A 250 44.48 13.56 19.40
CA THR A 250 45.40 14.62 18.94
C THR A 250 46.48 14.81 20.02
N PRO A 251 47.79 14.58 19.74
CA PRO A 251 48.84 14.80 20.72
C PRO A 251 48.85 16.27 21.13
N ALA A 252 48.98 16.55 22.43
CA ALA A 252 49.24 17.90 22.91
C ALA A 252 50.60 18.35 22.34
N GLU A 253 50.61 19.45 21.55
CA GLU A 253 51.83 20.16 21.15
C GLU A 253 52.55 20.76 22.36
#